data_AF-A0A925MTU0-F1
#
_entry.id   AF-A0A925MTU0-F1
#
_cell.length_a   1.000
_cell.length_b   1.000
_cell.length_c   1.000
_cell.angle_alpha   90.00
_cell.angle_beta   90.00
_cell.angle_gamma   90.00
#
_symmetry.space_group_name_H-M   'P 1'
#
loop_
_entity.id
_entity.type
_entity.pdbx_description
1 polymer ?
#
loop_
_entity_poly.entity_id
_entity_poly.type
_entity_poly.pdbx_seq_one_letter_code
_entity_poly.pdbx_strand_id
1 'polypeptide(L)' 'MPLKVSRLLTQVGLASKSTALPRELSGGEQQRVAIARALVNDPFVLVADEPTGNLDDRATRGVFQLLREINAAGTA' A
#
# COMPACT_ATOMS: atom_id res chain seq x y z
N MET A 1 -12.50 -5.44 12.84
CA MET A 1 -12.20 -4.21 12.07
C MET A 1 -10.82 -3.62 12.38
N PRO A 2 -10.38 -3.40 13.65
CA PRO A 2 -9.06 -2.81 13.94
C PRO A 2 -7.87 -3.72 13.53
N LEU A 3 -8.01 -5.03 13.76
CA LEU A 3 -6.98 -6.01 13.44
C LEU A 3 -6.67 -6.09 11.93
N LYS A 4 -7.69 -5.93 11.08
CA LYS A 4 -7.52 -5.96 9.61
C LYS A 4 -6.72 -4.76 9.12
N VAL A 5 -7.04 -3.56 9.60
CA VAL A 5 -6.31 -2.33 9.26
C VAL A 5 -4.86 -2.43 9.71
N SER A 6 -4.61 -2.86 10.95
CA SER A 6 -3.24 -3.03 11.47
C SER A 6 -2.43 -4.04 10.65
N ARG A 7 -3.03 -5.17 10.24
CA ARG A 7 -2.40 -6.16 9.36
C ARG A 7 -2.05 -5.58 8.00
N LEU A 8 -2.98 -4.86 7.36
CA LEU A 8 -2.73 -4.24 6.05
C LEU A 8 -1.65 -3.17 6.11
N LEU A 9 -1.67 -2.31 7.13
CA LEU A 9 -0.60 -1.34 7.35
C LEU A 9 0.75 -2.01 7.57
N THR A 10 0.78 -3.15 8.26
CA THR A 10 2.02 -3.95 8.40
C THR A 10 2.47 -4.50 7.05
N GLN A 11 1.56 -5.06 6.26
CA GLN A 11 1.83 -5.61 4.93
C GLN A 11 2.42 -4.56 3.98
N VAL A 12 1.96 -3.30 4.07
CA VAL A 12 2.50 -2.20 3.24
C VAL A 12 3.64 -1.43 3.93
N GLY A 13 4.20 -1.94 5.03
CA GLY A 13 5.34 -1.33 5.72
C GLY A 13 5.08 0.01 6.41
N LEU A 14 3.84 0.24 6.87
CA LEU A 14 3.36 1.46 7.51
C LEU A 14 2.84 1.24 8.95
N ALA A 15 3.16 0.11 9.58
CA ALA A 15 2.72 -0.19 10.94
C ALA A 15 3.06 0.92 11.96
N SER A 16 4.26 1.51 11.87
CA SER A 16 4.71 2.60 12.74
C SER A 16 4.07 3.96 12.46
N LYS A 17 3.27 4.07 11.39
CA LYS A 17 2.63 5.31 10.92
C LYS A 17 1.10 5.21 10.94
N SER A 18 0.53 4.33 11.75
CA SER A 18 -0.91 4.06 11.76
C SER A 18 -1.81 5.25 12.12
N THR A 19 -1.26 6.25 12.79
CA THR A 19 -1.96 7.49 13.18
C THR A 19 -1.52 8.71 12.38
N ALA A 20 -0.58 8.55 11.45
CA ALA A 20 -0.07 9.66 10.64
C ALA A 20 -1.15 10.16 9.68
N LEU A 21 -1.28 11.47 9.57
CA LEU A 21 -2.18 12.11 8.61
C LEU A 21 -1.55 12.11 7.21
N PRO A 22 -2.33 12.20 6.12
CA PRO A 22 -1.80 12.16 4.75
C PRO A 22 -0.66 13.17 4.49
N ARG A 23 -0.76 14.38 5.07
CA ARG A 23 0.27 15.43 4.98
C ARG A 23 1.60 15.10 5.67
N GLU A 24 1.63 14.06 6.49
CA GLU A 24 2.79 13.61 7.28
C GLU A 24 3.48 12.40 6.63
N LEU A 25 2.95 11.94 5.51
CA LEU A 25 3.45 10.82 4.72
C LEU A 25 4.18 11.35 3.48
N SER A 26 5.31 10.74 3.16
CA SER A 26 5.95 10.94 1.85
C SER A 26 5.04 10.45 0.71
N GLY A 27 5.30 10.90 -0.53
CA GLY A 27 4.50 10.46 -1.70
C GLY A 27 4.43 8.93 -1.83
N GLY A 28 5.55 8.23 -1.65
CA GLY A 28 5.58 6.76 -1.69
C GLY A 28 4.82 6.11 -0.54
N GLU A 29 4.74 6.75 0.63
CA GLU A 29 3.93 6.26 1.75
C GLU A 29 2.44 6.48 1.53
N GLN A 30 2.05 7.63 0.99
CA GLN A 30 0.66 7.88 0.59
C GLN A 30 0.19 6.86 -0.46
N GLN A 31 1.07 6.52 -1.40
CA GLN A 31 0.79 5.47 -2.39
C GLN A 31 0.58 4.09 -1.74
N ARG A 32 1.42 3.74 -0.75
CA ARG A 32 1.25 2.49 0.02
C ARG A 32 -0.05 2.48 0.84
N VAL A 33 -0.48 3.62 1.39
CA VAL A 33 -1.81 3.75 2.01
C VAL A 33 -2.93 3.54 0.99
N ALA A 34 -2.81 4.11 -0.21
CA ALA A 34 -3.80 3.91 -1.27
C ALA A 34 -3.94 2.44 -1.66
N ILE A 35 -2.83 1.70 -1.74
CA ILE A 35 -2.81 0.25 -1.95
C ILE A 35 -3.49 -0.48 -0.79
N ALA A 36 -3.13 -0.19 0.46
CA ALA A 36 -3.77 -0.80 1.63
C ALA A 36 -5.28 -0.56 1.66
N ARG A 37 -5.72 0.65 1.29
CA ARG A 37 -7.14 0.99 1.15
C ARG A 37 -7.83 0.15 0.08
N ALA A 38 -7.19 -0.08 -1.07
CA ALA A 38 -7.77 -0.91 -2.13
C ALA A 38 -7.90 -2.38 -1.71
N LEU A 39 -6.97 -2.88 -0.89
CA LEU A 39 -6.97 -4.26 -0.37
C LEU A 39 -7.97 -4.51 0.76
N VAL A 40 -8.50 -3.46 1.41
CA VAL A 40 -9.29 -3.61 2.64
C VAL A 40 -10.58 -4.44 2.47
N ASN A 41 -11.07 -4.56 1.23
CA ASN A 41 -12.28 -5.32 0.90
C ASN A 41 -12.00 -6.69 0.28
N ASP A 42 -10.77 -7.21 0.42
CA ASP A 42 -10.34 -8.50 -0.13
C ASP A 42 -10.70 -8.66 -1.63
N PRO A 43 -10.25 -7.74 -2.50
CA PRO A 43 -10.65 -7.74 -3.90
C PRO A 43 -10.03 -8.92 -4.67
N PHE A 44 -10.79 -9.57 -5.55
CA PHE A 44 -10.23 -10.59 -6.45
C PHE A 44 -9.26 -10.01 -7.49
N VAL A 45 -9.41 -8.72 -7.84
CA VAL A 45 -8.58 -8.03 -8.82
C VAL A 45 -8.23 -6.65 -8.30
N LEU A 46 -6.94 -6.30 -8.35
CA LEU A 46 -6.45 -4.96 -8.05
C LEU A 46 -6.06 -4.26 -9.35
N VAL A 47 -6.81 -3.23 -9.73
CA VAL A 47 -6.46 -2.36 -10.85
C VAL A 47 -5.61 -1.21 -10.33
N ALA A 48 -4.43 -1.02 -10.93
CA ALA A 48 -3.46 -0.02 -10.52
C ALA A 48 -3.23 0.96 -11.67
N ASP A 49 -3.92 2.09 -11.63
CA ASP A 49 -3.75 3.18 -12.60
C ASP A 49 -2.60 4.10 -12.15
N GLU A 50 -1.59 4.26 -13.00
CA GLU A 50 -0.34 4.96 -12.72
C GLU A 50 0.19 4.80 -11.28
N PRO A 51 0.43 3.57 -10.78
CA PRO A 51 0.66 3.33 -9.35
C PRO A 51 1.98 3.89 -8.82
N THR A 52 2.81 4.44 -9.69
CA THR A 52 4.10 5.04 -9.34
C THR A 52 4.22 6.48 -9.85
N GLY A 53 3.11 7.11 -10.23
CA GLY A 53 3.08 8.50 -10.65
C GLY A 53 3.66 9.43 -9.58
N ASN A 54 4.48 10.39 -9.99
CA ASN A 54 5.13 11.38 -9.11
C ASN A 54 6.00 10.80 -7.97
N LEU A 55 6.49 9.55 -8.11
CA LEU A 55 7.43 8.95 -7.18
C LEU A 55 8.87 9.05 -7.69
N ASP A 56 9.83 9.15 -6.76
CA ASP A 56 11.24 8.95 -7.10
C ASP A 56 11.54 7.48 -7.43
N ASP A 57 12.72 7.23 -8.02
CA ASP A 57 13.17 5.89 -8.44
C ASP A 57 13.17 4.85 -7.32
N ARG A 58 13.53 5.25 -6.10
CA ARG A 58 13.61 4.33 -4.95
C ARG A 58 12.21 3.96 -4.48
N ALA A 59 11.32 4.94 -4.38
CA ALA A 59 9.93 4.74 -4.00
C ALA A 59 9.18 3.92 -5.05
N THR A 60 9.40 4.20 -6.35
CA THR A 60 8.86 3.46 -7.49
C THR A 60 9.19 1.97 -7.39
N ARG A 61 10.48 1.62 -7.20
CA ARG A 61 10.90 0.22 -7.02
C ARG A 61 10.22 -0.44 -5.82
N GLY A 62 10.10 0.30 -4.71
CA GLY A 62 9.42 -0.20 -3.51
C GLY A 62 7.94 -0.51 -3.74
N VAL A 63 7.22 0.36 -4.45
CA VAL A 63 5.80 0.14 -4.79
C VAL A 63 5.64 -1.03 -5.76
N PHE A 64 6.47 -1.14 -6.80
CA PHE A 64 6.43 -2.29 -7.71
C PHE A 64 6.73 -3.61 -7.00
N GLN A 65 7.68 -3.61 -6.07
CA GLN A 65 7.98 -4.79 -5.27
C GLN A 65 6.79 -5.21 -4.42
N LEU A 66 6.14 -4.25 -3.75
CA LEU A 66 4.94 -4.49 -2.96
C LEU A 66 3.79 -5.08 -3.81
N LEU A 67 3.54 -4.54 -5.00
CA LEU A 67 2.51 -5.07 -5.91
C LEU A 67 2.80 -6.52 -6.32
N ARG A 68 4.07 -6.88 -6.57
CA ARG A 68 4.47 -8.26 -6.85
C ARG A 68 4.24 -9.19 -5.66
N GLU A 69 4.54 -8.74 -4.44
CA GLU A 69 4.31 -9.51 -3.22
C GLU A 69 2.82 -9.75 -2.97
N ILE A 70 1.98 -8.72 -3.18
CA ILE A 70 0.53 -8.84 -3.10
C ILE A 70 0.01 -9.85 -4.14
N ASN A 71 0.48 -9.76 -5.38
CA ASN A 71 0.06 -10.68 -6.43
C ASN A 71 0.48 -12.14 -6.12
N ALA A 72 1.70 -12.35 -5.61
CA ALA A 72 2.20 -13.67 -5.25
C ALA A 72 1.47 -14.28 -4.04
N ALA A 73 1.06 -13.46 -3.07
CA ALA A 73 0.30 -13.91 -1.91
C ALA A 73 -1.17 -14.24 -2.24
N GLY A 74 -1.67 -13.77 -3.38
CA GLY A 74 -3.10 -13.77 -3.69
C GLY A 74 -3.85 -12.70 -2.91
N THR A 75 -5.00 -12.28 -3.45
CA THR A 75 -5.83 -11.23 -2.85
C THR A 75 -7.17 -11.76 -2.28
N ALA A 76 -7.42 -13.07 -2.35
CA ALA A 76 -8.56 -13.79 -1.79
C ALA A 76 -8.15 -15.18 -1.28
#